data_AF-A0A7R9Y8L1-F1
#
_entry.id   AF-A0A7R9Y8L1-F1
#
_cell.length_a   1.000
_cell.length_b   1.000
_cell.length_c   1.000
_cell.angle_alpha   90.00
_cell.angle_beta   90.00
_cell.angle_gamma   90.00
#
_symmetry.space_group_name_H-M   'P 1'
#
loop_
_entity.id
_entity.type
_entity.pdbx_description
1 polymer ?
#
loop_
_entity_poly.entity_id
_entity_poly.type
_entity_poly.pdbx_seq_one_letter_code
_entity_poly.pdbx_strand_id
1 'polypeptide(L)'
;GCGGLTPVWLSCYVDGCRQELHADVPHGPWAFVLSLTRWDARLFTGGETLVLNPETLEYWRTFRSDDVVERASLTTTIEPLFNRLTVFDPRVPHGVPVVEGVRDPKLGRLVLHGWFNDPEPFFDGALSETDAEETLLDVLPPLYETLGTLPRARGVVAAKVFVKRDGGVERVQFTADSLVPSPEGVGGELSATDIRDAIMLEIAGTLMETTFPA
;
A
#
# COMPACT_ATOMS: atom_id res chain seq x y z
N GLY A 1 9.64 9.26 -0.38
CA GLY A 1 8.70 8.31 -1.01
C GLY A 1 9.44 7.04 -1.41
N CYS A 2 8.81 6.14 -2.15
CA CYS A 2 9.51 4.95 -2.68
C CYS A 2 10.22 5.31 -3.99
N GLY A 3 11.53 5.62 -3.90
CA GLY A 3 12.33 6.06 -5.05
C GLY A 3 12.81 4.93 -5.97
N GLY A 4 12.70 3.67 -5.53
CA GLY A 4 13.19 2.51 -6.26
C GLY A 4 12.26 1.31 -6.22
N LEU A 5 12.56 0.34 -7.08
CA LEU A 5 11.89 -0.96 -7.16
C LEU A 5 12.91 -2.06 -6.92
N THR A 6 12.45 -3.16 -6.36
CA THR A 6 13.14 -4.46 -6.41
C THR A 6 13.33 -4.93 -7.87
N PRO A 7 14.19 -5.93 -8.14
CA PRO A 7 14.24 -6.54 -9.46
C PRO A 7 12.85 -6.98 -9.94
N VAL A 8 12.45 -6.51 -11.12
CA VAL A 8 11.12 -6.76 -11.67
C VAL A 8 11.06 -8.15 -12.29
N TRP A 9 10.04 -8.91 -11.93
CA TRP A 9 9.80 -10.26 -12.44
C TRP A 9 8.79 -10.22 -13.59
N LEU A 10 9.08 -10.96 -14.65
CA LEU A 10 8.12 -11.27 -15.71
C LEU A 10 7.49 -12.63 -15.42
N SER A 11 6.17 -12.71 -15.36
CA SER A 11 5.45 -13.97 -15.20
C SER A 11 4.44 -14.18 -16.30
N CYS A 12 4.42 -15.40 -16.85
CA CYS A 12 3.47 -15.86 -17.85
C CYS A 12 2.68 -17.04 -17.26
N TYR A 13 1.37 -16.87 -17.09
CA TYR A 13 0.48 -17.90 -16.58
C TYR A 13 -0.29 -18.52 -17.75
N VAL A 14 -0.24 -19.85 -17.83
CA VAL A 14 -0.96 -20.69 -18.79
C VAL A 14 -1.86 -21.67 -18.02
N ASP A 15 -2.53 -22.55 -18.74
CA ASP A 15 -3.41 -23.60 -18.22
C ASP A 15 -2.80 -24.34 -17.01
N GLY A 16 -3.51 -24.31 -15.89
CA GLY A 16 -3.12 -24.91 -14.61
C GLY A 16 -2.22 -24.04 -13.72
N CYS A 17 -1.66 -22.93 -14.22
CA CYS A 17 -0.88 -22.00 -13.41
C CYS A 17 -1.79 -21.27 -12.41
N ARG A 18 -1.29 -21.09 -11.19
CA ARG A 18 -1.94 -20.33 -10.11
C ARG A 18 -0.90 -19.88 -9.10
N GLN A 19 -1.31 -19.01 -8.20
CA GLN A 19 -0.54 -18.64 -7.01
C GLN A 19 -1.46 -18.69 -5.81
N GLU A 20 -1.15 -19.56 -4.85
CA GLU A 20 -1.94 -19.68 -3.63
C GLU A 20 -1.84 -18.42 -2.77
N LEU A 21 -2.71 -18.29 -1.77
CA LEU A 21 -2.69 -17.17 -0.84
C LEU A 21 -1.35 -17.07 -0.11
N HIS A 22 -0.76 -15.88 -0.16
CA HIS A 22 0.49 -15.53 0.51
C HIS A 22 0.50 -14.03 0.81
N ALA A 23 1.46 -13.58 1.61
CA ALA A 23 1.72 -12.17 1.86
C ALA A 23 3.22 -11.91 1.66
N ASP A 24 3.54 -10.75 1.11
CA ASP A 24 4.90 -10.37 0.70
C ASP A 24 5.56 -9.43 1.72
N VAL A 25 5.25 -9.63 3.00
CA VAL A 25 5.65 -8.76 4.12
C VAL A 25 7.12 -8.30 4.09
N PRO A 26 8.14 -9.13 3.77
CA PRO A 26 9.53 -8.70 3.88
C PRO A 26 10.05 -7.86 2.70
N HIS A 27 9.26 -7.62 1.65
CA HIS A 27 9.78 -7.12 0.37
C HIS A 27 9.65 -5.60 0.15
N GLY A 28 8.95 -4.89 1.04
CA GLY A 28 8.81 -3.43 1.01
C GLY A 28 7.42 -2.97 1.43
N PRO A 29 7.14 -1.65 1.35
CA PRO A 29 5.87 -1.08 1.78
C PRO A 29 4.71 -1.28 0.79
N TRP A 30 5.01 -1.55 -0.48
CA TRP A 30 4.04 -1.67 -1.56
C TRP A 30 4.44 -2.78 -2.53
N ALA A 31 3.50 -3.65 -2.87
CA ALA A 31 3.63 -4.60 -3.98
C ALA A 31 2.92 -4.04 -5.22
N PHE A 32 3.37 -4.45 -6.41
CA PHE A 32 2.71 -4.07 -7.65
C PHE A 32 2.63 -5.20 -8.67
N VAL A 33 1.59 -5.14 -9.50
CA VAL A 33 1.42 -5.95 -10.70
C VAL A 33 1.04 -5.03 -11.85
N LEU A 34 1.90 -4.92 -12.85
CA LEU A 34 1.63 -4.26 -14.13
C LEU A 34 1.21 -5.32 -15.15
N SER A 35 -0.03 -5.24 -15.62
CA SER A 35 -0.52 -6.19 -16.61
C SER A 35 -0.12 -5.83 -18.04
N LEU A 36 0.41 -6.84 -18.74
CA LEU A 36 0.66 -6.84 -20.17
C LEU A 36 -0.38 -7.69 -20.94
N THR A 37 -1.43 -8.14 -20.25
CA THR A 37 -2.44 -9.04 -20.78
C THR A 37 -3.52 -8.26 -21.53
N ARG A 38 -3.82 -8.66 -22.77
CA ARG A 38 -4.98 -8.14 -23.53
C ARG A 38 -6.26 -8.81 -23.03
N TRP A 39 -6.71 -8.40 -21.84
CA TRP A 39 -7.75 -9.07 -21.06
C TRP A 39 -9.06 -9.32 -21.82
N ASP A 40 -9.51 -8.35 -22.61
CA ASP A 40 -10.77 -8.45 -23.37
C ASP A 40 -10.69 -9.43 -24.55
N ALA A 41 -9.47 -9.75 -25.02
CA ALA A 41 -9.21 -10.67 -26.13
C ALA A 41 -8.62 -12.01 -25.65
N ARG A 42 -8.63 -12.27 -24.33
CA ARG A 42 -8.06 -13.49 -23.76
C ARG A 42 -8.84 -14.72 -24.20
N LEU A 43 -8.14 -15.85 -24.26
CA LEU A 43 -8.73 -17.16 -24.58
C LEU A 43 -8.75 -18.09 -23.37
N PHE A 44 -8.60 -17.53 -22.16
CA PHE A 44 -8.54 -18.26 -20.88
C PHE A 44 -9.46 -17.64 -19.83
N THR A 45 -9.77 -18.40 -18.79
CA THR A 45 -10.47 -17.95 -17.59
C THR A 45 -9.53 -17.91 -16.39
N GLY A 46 -9.91 -17.16 -15.35
CA GLY A 46 -9.10 -16.96 -14.15
C GLY A 46 -7.89 -16.05 -14.38
N GLY A 47 -6.94 -16.08 -13.45
CA GLY A 47 -5.75 -15.22 -13.50
C GLY A 47 -5.97 -13.78 -13.03
N GLU A 48 -7.08 -13.46 -12.37
CA GLU A 48 -7.24 -12.19 -11.67
C GLU A 48 -6.20 -12.06 -10.54
N THR A 49 -5.85 -10.84 -10.15
CA THR A 49 -5.21 -10.64 -8.84
C THR A 49 -6.30 -10.79 -7.80
N LEU A 50 -6.17 -11.77 -6.90
CA LEU A 50 -7.10 -12.01 -5.81
C LEU A 50 -6.52 -11.44 -4.52
N VAL A 51 -7.30 -10.67 -3.77
CA VAL A 51 -6.90 -10.02 -2.51
C VAL A 51 -7.96 -10.30 -1.45
N LEU A 52 -7.56 -10.62 -0.22
CA LEU A 52 -8.50 -10.77 0.89
C LEU A 52 -9.14 -9.43 1.26
N ASN A 53 -10.44 -9.44 1.52
CA ASN A 53 -11.15 -8.27 1.99
C ASN A 53 -10.71 -7.93 3.43
N PRO A 54 -10.61 -6.64 3.82
CA PRO A 54 -10.28 -6.26 5.19
C PRO A 54 -11.15 -6.93 6.25
N GLU A 55 -12.46 -7.09 5.98
CA GLU A 55 -13.42 -7.72 6.89
C GLU A 55 -13.13 -9.21 7.09
N THR A 56 -12.51 -9.87 6.10
CA THR A 56 -12.08 -11.27 6.22
C THR A 56 -10.93 -11.43 7.19
N LEU A 57 -10.06 -10.43 7.31
CA LEU A 57 -8.98 -10.43 8.29
C LEU A 57 -9.49 -10.23 9.73
N GLU A 58 -10.70 -9.66 9.88
CA GLU A 58 -11.41 -9.46 11.15
C GLU A 58 -12.69 -10.30 11.23
N TYR A 59 -12.68 -11.50 10.63
CA TYR A 59 -13.87 -12.32 10.40
C TYR A 59 -14.80 -12.45 11.61
N TRP A 60 -14.26 -12.78 12.79
CA TRP A 60 -15.08 -12.98 13.99
C TRP A 60 -15.68 -11.69 14.57
N ARG A 61 -15.10 -10.53 14.29
CA ARG A 61 -15.67 -9.24 14.73
C ARG A 61 -16.91 -8.86 13.92
N THR A 62 -16.98 -9.32 12.67
CA THR A 62 -18.05 -8.97 11.73
C THR A 62 -18.97 -10.15 11.41
N PHE A 63 -18.68 -11.33 11.96
CA PHE A 63 -19.41 -12.57 11.69
C PHE A 63 -20.89 -12.45 12.04
N ARG A 64 -21.73 -12.85 11.09
CA ARG A 64 -23.18 -12.99 11.28
C ARG A 64 -23.60 -14.41 10.91
N SER A 65 -24.30 -15.08 11.81
CA SER A 65 -24.68 -16.49 11.65
C SER A 65 -25.71 -16.73 10.54
N ASP A 66 -26.38 -15.68 10.09
CA ASP A 66 -27.39 -15.67 9.02
C ASP A 66 -26.81 -15.42 7.63
N ASP A 67 -25.53 -15.03 7.52
CA ASP A 67 -24.88 -14.74 6.24
C ASP A 67 -24.34 -16.03 5.58
N VAL A 68 -24.56 -16.14 4.26
CA VAL A 68 -23.90 -17.16 3.43
C VAL A 68 -22.52 -16.64 3.04
N VAL A 69 -21.47 -17.35 3.47
CA VAL A 69 -20.08 -16.98 3.21
C VAL A 69 -19.53 -17.80 2.04
N GLU A 70 -19.15 -17.11 0.97
CA GLU A 70 -18.58 -17.69 -0.25
C GLU A 70 -17.27 -17.00 -0.59
N ARG A 71 -16.46 -17.57 -1.50
CA ARG A 71 -15.17 -16.96 -1.87
C ARG A 71 -15.29 -15.48 -2.28
N ALA A 72 -16.35 -15.15 -3.02
CA ALA A 72 -16.61 -13.78 -3.48
C ALA A 72 -16.95 -12.79 -2.34
N SER A 73 -17.42 -13.27 -1.18
CA SER A 73 -17.61 -12.41 0.00
C SER A 73 -16.32 -12.22 0.80
N LEU A 74 -15.35 -13.13 0.66
CA LEU A 74 -14.09 -13.11 1.39
C LEU A 74 -12.95 -12.39 0.64
N THR A 75 -13.08 -12.27 -0.67
CA THR A 75 -12.00 -11.80 -1.52
C THR A 75 -12.51 -10.85 -2.59
N THR A 76 -11.66 -9.90 -2.97
CA THR A 76 -11.83 -9.07 -4.15
C THR A 76 -10.90 -9.58 -5.25
N THR A 77 -11.42 -9.67 -6.47
CA THR A 77 -10.63 -9.98 -7.67
C THR A 77 -10.47 -8.74 -8.53
N ILE A 78 -9.27 -8.52 -9.04
CA ILE A 78 -8.91 -7.39 -9.89
C ILE A 78 -8.44 -7.96 -11.22
N GLU A 79 -9.12 -7.60 -12.31
CA GLU A 79 -8.72 -8.07 -13.63
C GLU A 79 -7.32 -7.53 -14.02
N PRO A 80 -6.48 -8.28 -14.71
CA PRO A 80 -5.22 -7.77 -15.22
C PRO A 80 -5.45 -7.07 -16.57
N LEU A 81 -6.16 -5.93 -16.58
CA LEU A 81 -6.38 -5.13 -17.80
C LEU A 81 -5.04 -4.65 -18.39
N PHE A 82 -4.94 -4.62 -19.73
CA PHE A 82 -3.70 -4.21 -20.40
C PHE A 82 -3.27 -2.81 -19.95
N ASN A 83 -1.99 -2.66 -19.60
CA ASN A 83 -1.37 -1.41 -19.14
C ASN A 83 -1.97 -0.85 -17.83
N ARG A 84 -2.64 -1.70 -17.04
CA ARG A 84 -3.08 -1.38 -15.68
C ARG A 84 -1.98 -1.75 -14.68
N LEU A 85 -1.56 -0.77 -13.88
CA LEU A 85 -0.74 -0.97 -12.70
C LEU A 85 -1.66 -1.12 -11.48
N THR A 86 -1.65 -2.29 -10.85
CA THR A 86 -2.28 -2.52 -9.55
C THR A 86 -1.19 -2.41 -8.48
N VAL A 87 -1.39 -1.52 -7.51
CA VAL A 87 -0.49 -1.34 -6.35
C VAL A 87 -1.29 -1.64 -5.09
N PHE A 88 -0.70 -2.39 -4.16
CA PHE A 88 -1.38 -2.79 -2.93
C PHE A 88 -0.40 -3.00 -1.79
N ASP A 89 -0.95 -3.07 -0.58
CA ASP A 89 -0.20 -3.36 0.65
C ASP A 89 0.22 -4.85 0.68
N PRO A 90 1.53 -5.16 0.68
CA PRO A 90 2.02 -6.54 0.61
C PRO A 90 1.69 -7.37 1.86
N ARG A 91 1.23 -6.74 2.94
CA ARG A 91 0.80 -7.43 4.16
C ARG A 91 -0.56 -8.10 3.99
N VAL A 92 -1.37 -7.67 3.03
CA VAL A 92 -2.68 -8.24 2.76
C VAL A 92 -2.51 -9.56 2.01
N PRO A 93 -3.05 -10.69 2.51
CA PRO A 93 -2.96 -11.95 1.80
C PRO A 93 -3.63 -11.87 0.42
N HIS A 94 -2.92 -12.37 -0.59
CA HIS A 94 -3.32 -12.27 -1.98
C HIS A 94 -2.79 -13.46 -2.79
N GLY A 95 -3.26 -13.61 -4.03
CA GLY A 95 -2.88 -14.70 -4.91
C GLY A 95 -3.39 -14.51 -6.34
N VAL A 96 -3.33 -15.59 -7.12
CA VAL A 96 -3.81 -15.63 -8.50
C VAL A 96 -4.63 -16.91 -8.69
N PRO A 97 -5.94 -16.84 -8.94
CA PRO A 97 -6.76 -18.00 -9.24
C PRO A 97 -6.21 -18.77 -10.45
N VAL A 98 -6.56 -20.06 -10.52
CA VAL A 98 -6.12 -20.92 -11.63
C VAL A 98 -6.48 -20.34 -12.98
N VAL A 99 -5.49 -20.29 -13.87
CA VAL A 99 -5.68 -19.97 -15.29
C VAL A 99 -6.07 -21.24 -16.01
N GLU A 100 -7.15 -21.22 -16.79
CA GLU A 100 -7.65 -22.39 -17.52
C GLU A 100 -7.89 -22.05 -19.01
N GLY A 101 -7.51 -22.96 -19.91
CA GLY A 101 -7.92 -22.93 -21.32
C GLY A 101 -6.82 -22.70 -22.36
N VAL A 102 -5.65 -22.15 -22.00
CA VAL A 102 -4.55 -21.88 -22.96
C VAL A 102 -3.22 -22.47 -22.51
N ARG A 103 -2.55 -23.25 -23.37
CA ARG A 103 -1.18 -23.74 -23.12
C ARG A 103 -0.11 -22.98 -23.90
N ASP A 104 -0.50 -22.25 -24.95
CA ASP A 104 0.43 -21.42 -25.72
C ASP A 104 0.79 -20.17 -24.87
N PRO A 105 2.06 -19.98 -24.48
CA PRO A 105 2.48 -18.84 -23.67
C PRO A 105 2.25 -17.48 -24.35
N LYS A 106 2.10 -17.43 -25.69
CA LYS A 106 1.72 -16.19 -26.40
C LYS A 106 0.28 -15.76 -26.12
N LEU A 107 -0.55 -16.68 -25.65
CA LEU A 107 -1.96 -16.47 -25.32
C LEU A 107 -2.21 -16.41 -23.80
N GLY A 108 -1.16 -16.61 -22.98
CA GLY A 108 -1.25 -16.63 -21.53
C GLY A 108 -1.41 -15.24 -20.90
N ARG A 109 -1.64 -15.21 -19.60
CA ARG A 109 -1.64 -13.99 -18.80
C ARG A 109 -0.19 -13.55 -18.58
N LEU A 110 0.15 -12.37 -19.08
CA LEU A 110 1.48 -11.78 -18.96
C LEU A 110 1.44 -10.58 -18.00
N VAL A 111 2.33 -10.58 -17.01
CA VAL A 111 2.47 -9.49 -16.04
C VAL A 111 3.93 -9.23 -15.69
N LEU A 112 4.22 -7.97 -15.37
CA LEU A 112 5.41 -7.57 -14.63
C LEU A 112 5.02 -7.34 -13.17
N HIS A 113 5.81 -7.81 -12.22
CA HIS A 113 5.52 -7.62 -10.80
C HIS A 113 6.78 -7.48 -9.97
N GLY A 114 6.61 -6.95 -8.77
CA GLY A 114 7.66 -6.75 -7.79
C GLY A 114 7.18 -5.84 -6.67
N TRP A 115 8.14 -5.29 -5.95
CA TRP A 115 7.90 -4.44 -4.79
C TRP A 115 8.65 -3.13 -4.92
N PHE A 116 8.07 -2.10 -4.33
CA PHE A 116 8.77 -0.84 -4.08
C PHE A 116 9.78 -1.06 -2.95
N ASN A 117 10.95 -0.43 -3.07
CA ASN A 117 11.94 -0.44 -1.99
C ASN A 117 11.45 0.37 -0.79
N ASP A 118 12.19 0.28 0.32
CA ASP A 118 11.92 1.06 1.51
C ASP A 118 11.86 2.57 1.19
N PRO A 119 10.95 3.33 1.84
CA PRO A 119 10.83 4.75 1.58
C PRO A 119 12.07 5.51 2.01
N GLU A 120 12.49 6.44 1.16
CA GLU A 120 13.57 7.40 1.45
C GLU A 120 13.06 8.82 1.21
N PRO A 121 13.57 9.84 1.92
CA PRO A 121 13.30 11.23 1.56
C PRO A 121 13.63 11.50 0.08
N PHE A 122 12.85 12.37 -0.54
CA PHE A 122 13.09 12.82 -1.91
C PHE A 122 12.92 14.33 -1.95
N PHE A 123 13.92 15.03 -2.48
CA PHE A 123 13.98 16.48 -2.52
C PHE A 123 13.94 16.97 -3.96
N ASP A 124 13.13 17.98 -4.21
CA ASP A 124 12.99 18.64 -5.51
C ASP A 124 12.72 20.12 -5.30
N GLY A 125 13.47 20.98 -5.99
CA GLY A 125 13.39 22.44 -5.87
C GLY A 125 14.68 23.10 -5.37
N ALA A 126 14.52 24.27 -4.74
CA ALA A 126 15.63 25.13 -4.33
C ALA A 126 16.19 24.81 -2.94
N LEU A 127 15.42 24.12 -2.09
CA LEU A 127 15.86 23.66 -0.78
C LEU A 127 16.85 22.51 -0.97
N SER A 128 18.05 22.62 -0.40
CA SER A 128 19.05 21.57 -0.51
C SER A 128 18.67 20.35 0.33
N GLU A 129 19.14 19.17 -0.07
CA GLU A 129 18.97 17.93 0.70
C GLU A 129 19.53 18.06 2.11
N THR A 130 20.73 18.64 2.25
CA THR A 130 21.37 18.86 3.55
C THR A 130 20.55 19.75 4.48
N ASP A 131 20.06 20.89 4.00
CA ASP A 131 19.24 21.81 4.80
C ASP A 131 17.91 21.17 5.22
N ALA A 132 17.31 20.39 4.32
CA ALA A 132 16.07 19.66 4.60
C ALA A 132 16.29 18.55 5.62
N GLU A 133 17.37 17.78 5.49
CA GLU A 133 17.74 16.71 6.43
C GLU A 133 18.00 17.26 7.83
N GLU A 134 18.78 18.32 7.98
CA GLU A 134 19.04 18.94 9.30
C GLU A 134 17.74 19.35 9.99
N THR A 135 16.84 20.01 9.25
CA THR A 135 15.52 20.40 9.78
C THR A 135 14.68 19.19 10.19
N LEU A 136 14.65 18.14 9.35
CA LEU A 136 13.87 16.93 9.64
C LEU A 136 14.45 16.14 10.81
N LEU A 137 15.77 16.14 11.01
CA LEU A 137 16.41 15.49 12.15
C LEU A 137 16.03 16.13 13.49
N ASP A 138 15.69 17.42 13.50
CA ASP A 138 15.19 18.11 14.68
C ASP A 138 13.69 17.86 14.92
N VAL A 139 12.90 17.73 13.85
CA VAL A 139 11.43 17.62 13.91
C VAL A 139 10.93 16.20 14.11
N LEU A 140 11.56 15.21 13.46
CA LEU A 140 11.08 13.83 13.46
C LEU A 140 11.17 13.12 14.81
N PRO A 141 12.23 13.28 15.64
CA PRO A 141 12.30 12.58 16.91
C PRO A 141 11.17 12.98 17.88
N PRO A 142 10.87 14.27 18.12
CA PRO A 142 9.71 14.67 18.92
C PRO A 142 8.39 14.16 18.35
N LEU A 143 8.22 14.18 17.02
CA LEU A 143 7.05 13.59 16.36
C LEU A 143 6.92 12.10 16.70
N TYR A 144 8.00 11.32 16.62
CA TYR A 144 7.98 9.90 16.97
C TYR A 144 7.66 9.66 18.45
N GLU A 145 8.12 10.52 19.36
CA GLU A 145 7.73 10.47 20.76
C GLU A 145 6.22 10.69 20.93
N THR A 146 5.66 11.73 20.30
CA THR A 146 4.21 12.00 20.35
C THR A 146 3.41 10.87 19.74
N LEU A 147 3.79 10.36 18.56
CA LEU A 147 3.15 9.21 17.93
C LEU A 147 3.22 7.95 18.81
N GLY A 148 4.28 7.79 19.61
CA GLY A 148 4.42 6.73 20.60
C GLY A 148 3.39 6.77 21.75
N THR A 149 2.74 7.93 21.97
CA THR A 149 1.67 8.11 22.95
C THR A 149 0.28 7.83 22.39
N LEU A 150 0.12 7.84 21.06
CA LEU A 150 -1.14 7.54 20.39
C LEU A 150 -1.42 6.03 20.36
N PRO A 151 -2.70 5.61 20.19
CA PRO A 151 -3.02 4.21 19.98
C PRO A 151 -2.23 3.63 18.81
N ARG A 152 -1.68 2.43 18.99
CA ARG A 152 -0.74 1.84 18.05
C ARG A 152 -1.39 1.57 16.70
N ALA A 153 -0.70 1.91 15.62
CA ALA A 153 -0.97 1.45 14.26
C ALA A 153 0.31 0.94 13.59
N ARG A 154 0.15 0.18 12.52
CA ARG A 154 1.26 -0.34 11.71
C ARG A 154 1.03 -0.01 10.25
N GLY A 155 2.06 0.43 9.55
CA GLY A 155 2.01 0.70 8.13
C GLY A 155 3.00 1.77 7.74
N VAL A 156 2.83 2.30 6.55
CA VAL A 156 3.66 3.36 6.00
C VAL A 156 2.77 4.50 5.53
N VAL A 157 3.17 5.72 5.87
CA VAL A 157 2.59 6.95 5.35
C VAL A 157 3.65 7.67 4.54
N ALA A 158 3.31 8.05 3.32
CA ALA A 158 4.13 8.91 2.50
C ALA A 158 3.47 10.30 2.41
N ALA A 159 4.20 11.33 2.83
CA ALA A 159 3.78 12.71 2.76
C ALA A 159 4.71 13.50 1.81
N LYS A 160 4.12 14.41 1.03
CA LYS A 160 4.82 15.44 0.28
C LYS A 160 4.61 16.78 0.98
N VAL A 161 5.70 17.44 1.32
CA VAL A 161 5.72 18.75 1.99
C VAL A 161 6.07 19.81 0.97
N PHE A 162 5.24 20.85 0.86
CA PHE A 162 5.44 21.97 -0.05
C PHE A 162 6.00 23.14 0.77
N VAL A 163 7.25 23.52 0.49
CA VAL A 163 7.98 24.54 1.24
C VAL A 163 8.00 25.85 0.45
N LYS A 164 7.67 26.96 1.12
CA LYS A 164 7.71 28.32 0.55
C LYS A 164 9.13 28.86 0.52
N ARG A 165 9.33 29.96 -0.22
CA ARG A 165 10.61 30.69 -0.24
C ARG A 165 11.03 31.27 1.11
N ASP A 166 10.10 31.45 2.04
CA ASP A 166 10.39 31.93 3.39
C ASP A 166 10.70 30.78 4.37
N GLY A 167 10.86 29.55 3.86
CA GLY A 167 11.11 28.35 4.66
C GLY A 167 9.86 27.71 5.25
N GLY A 168 8.73 28.42 5.33
CA GLY A 168 7.52 27.88 5.92
C GLY A 168 6.84 26.84 5.04
N VAL A 169 6.20 25.85 5.65
CA VAL A 169 5.40 24.86 4.93
C VAL A 169 4.07 25.47 4.48
N GLU A 170 3.78 25.40 3.17
CA GLU A 170 2.51 25.82 2.57
C GLU A 170 1.44 24.75 2.74
N ARG A 171 1.82 23.48 2.52
CA ARG A 171 0.90 22.35 2.46
C ARG A 171 1.61 21.02 2.69
N VAL A 172 0.92 20.11 3.36
CA VAL A 172 1.28 18.69 3.44
C VAL A 172 0.26 17.89 2.62
N GLN A 173 0.74 16.95 1.81
CA GLN A 173 -0.09 16.06 1.01
C GLN A 173 0.30 14.61 1.24
N PHE A 174 -0.63 13.82 1.75
CA PHE A 174 -0.44 12.38 1.80
C PHE A 174 -0.61 11.79 0.40
N THR A 175 0.40 11.03 -0.04
CA THR A 175 0.43 10.41 -1.38
C THR A 175 0.23 8.91 -1.33
N ALA A 176 0.49 8.28 -0.19
CA ALA A 176 0.22 6.86 0.05
C ALA A 176 0.07 6.61 1.55
N ASP A 177 -0.78 5.66 1.91
CA ASP A 177 -1.07 5.31 3.30
C ASP A 177 -1.56 3.86 3.41
N SER A 178 -0.91 3.09 4.30
CA SER A 178 -1.28 1.73 4.67
C SER A 178 -1.49 1.57 6.17
N LEU A 179 -1.76 2.62 6.94
CA LEU A 179 -1.93 2.50 8.39
C LEU A 179 -3.11 1.58 8.74
N VAL A 180 -2.80 0.54 9.51
CA VAL A 180 -3.76 -0.38 10.12
C VAL A 180 -3.61 -0.29 11.63
N PRO A 181 -4.62 0.21 12.37
CA PRO A 181 -4.62 0.22 13.82
C PRO A 181 -4.46 -1.16 14.44
N SER A 182 -3.79 -1.24 15.59
CA SER A 182 -3.65 -2.47 16.35
C SER A 182 -5.01 -2.92 16.91
N PRO A 183 -5.36 -4.22 16.86
CA PRO A 183 -6.59 -4.74 17.44
C PRO A 183 -6.76 -4.42 18.93
N GLU A 184 -5.65 -4.24 19.67
CA GLU A 184 -5.63 -3.89 21.09
C GLU A 184 -6.08 -2.44 21.35
N GLY A 185 -5.88 -1.54 20.38
CA GLY A 185 -6.36 -0.15 20.46
C GLY A 185 -7.80 0.02 19.98
N VAL A 186 -8.31 -0.95 19.21
CA VAL A 186 -9.65 -0.93 18.61
C VAL A 186 -10.63 -1.75 19.47
N GLY A 187 -11.38 -1.07 20.33
CA GLY A 187 -12.35 -1.73 21.22
C GLY A 187 -12.84 -0.92 22.43
N GLY A 188 -12.73 0.41 22.38
CA GLY A 188 -13.22 1.34 23.42
C GLY A 188 -14.09 2.45 22.80
N GLU A 189 -13.82 3.71 23.12
CA GLU A 189 -14.50 4.88 22.52
C GLU A 189 -14.03 5.22 21.09
N LEU A 190 -12.86 4.70 20.67
CA LEU A 190 -12.22 5.04 19.40
C LEU A 190 -12.37 3.93 18.36
N SER A 191 -12.78 4.30 17.16
CA SER A 191 -12.80 3.45 15.97
C SER A 191 -11.42 3.36 15.30
N ALA A 192 -11.26 2.41 14.38
CA ALA A 192 -10.05 2.31 13.56
C ALA A 192 -9.79 3.61 12.76
N THR A 193 -10.85 4.26 12.28
CA THR A 193 -10.78 5.55 11.60
C THR A 193 -10.26 6.64 12.53
N ASP A 194 -10.77 6.72 13.76
CA ASP A 194 -10.35 7.75 14.73
C ASP A 194 -8.86 7.63 15.06
N ILE A 195 -8.36 6.40 15.25
CA ILE A 195 -6.94 6.15 15.53
C ILE A 195 -6.08 6.57 14.34
N ARG A 196 -6.46 6.16 13.13
CA ARG A 196 -5.74 6.51 11.91
C ARG A 196 -5.73 8.02 11.70
N ASP A 197 -6.88 8.68 11.85
CA ASP A 197 -7.01 10.12 11.61
C ASP A 197 -6.23 10.92 12.65
N ALA A 198 -6.21 10.51 13.92
CA ALA A 198 -5.37 11.13 14.95
C ALA A 198 -3.88 11.09 14.59
N ILE A 199 -3.37 9.94 14.12
CA ILE A 199 -1.98 9.79 13.67
C ILE A 199 -1.71 10.69 12.47
N MET A 200 -2.59 10.70 11.48
CA MET A 200 -2.43 11.50 10.26
C MET A 200 -2.49 13.00 10.56
N LEU A 201 -3.36 13.43 11.48
CA LEU A 201 -3.43 14.82 11.94
C LEU A 201 -2.16 15.26 12.65
N GLU A 202 -1.62 14.42 13.54
CA GLU A 202 -0.38 14.73 14.25
C GLU A 202 0.78 14.92 13.27
N ILE A 203 0.97 13.98 12.34
CA ILE A 203 1.99 14.08 11.29
C ILE A 203 1.81 15.36 10.46
N ALA A 204 0.58 15.65 10.03
CA ALA A 204 0.31 16.84 9.23
C ALA A 204 0.54 18.14 10.02
N GLY A 205 0.11 18.20 11.27
CA GLY A 205 0.26 19.34 12.17
C GLY A 205 1.73 19.68 12.40
N THR A 206 2.52 18.69 12.83
CA THR A 206 3.96 18.88 13.06
C THR A 206 4.70 19.34 11.80
N LEU A 207 4.41 18.72 10.64
CA LEU A 207 5.04 19.12 9.38
C LEU A 207 4.60 20.52 8.93
N MET A 208 3.33 20.91 9.14
CA MET A 208 2.85 22.26 8.81
C MET A 208 3.48 23.36 9.67
N GLU A 209 3.85 23.05 10.91
CA GLU A 209 4.51 23.98 11.83
C GLU A 209 6.04 24.08 11.61
N THR A 210 6.59 23.21 10.77
CA THR A 210 8.02 23.20 10.46
C THR A 210 8.42 24.40 9.60
N THR A 211 9.61 24.94 9.87
CA THR A 211 10.25 25.99 9.05
C THR A 211 11.62 25.50 8.61
N PHE A 212 11.82 25.39 7.30
CA PHE A 212 13.09 25.03 6.67
C PHE A 212 13.97 26.27 6.44
N PRO A 213 15.28 26.10 6.22
CA PRO A 213 16.16 27.17 5.74
C PRO A 213 15.68 27.76 4.40
N ALA A 214 15.93 29.05 4.22
CA ALA A 214 15.53 29.85 3.06
C ALA A 214 16.73 30.30 2.23
#